data_AF-U2G0M8-F1
#
_entry.id   AF-U2G0M8-F1
#
_cell.length_a   1.000
_cell.length_b   1.000
_cell.length_c   1.000
_cell.angle_alpha   90.00
_cell.angle_beta   90.00
_cell.angle_gamma   90.00
#
_symmetry.space_group_name_H-M   'P 1'
#
loop_
_entity.id
_entity.type
_entity.pdbx_description
1 polymer ?
#
loop_
_entity_poly.entity_id
_entity_poly.type
_entity_poly.pdbx_seq_one_letter_code
_entity_poly.pdbx_strand_id
1 'polypeptide(L)'
;MPIHLECMSHTPLHGYFDPSPKVVAEVELVQRAARERVDAFDPELVIVFAPDHYNGFFYDVMPQFCIGVSATAIGDFGSAAGPLPVARDVALALADAALASDIDVAVSYRMQVDHGCAQALEVLTGGIDRYPVVPVFINSVAPPMASCRRARLLGDAIGRAVARMPKRVLLIGSGGISHEPPVPEISGADDVVAERLIAGRNPSPESRDARQSRTVAAAKAFAAGDSRLHPLNPAWDRAFLELLERGELTAADGFTNEAITLEAGKSAHEIRTWVAAFGALAASGRYAASIDYYRAIPEWIAGFGAMHAQEQALSRR
;
A
#
# COMPACT_ATOMS: atom_id res chain seq x y z
N MET A 1 -3.12 16.37 -17.67
CA MET A 1 -3.40 15.09 -18.36
C MET A 1 -4.02 14.19 -17.32
N PRO A 2 -5.03 13.36 -17.63
CA PRO A 2 -5.87 12.82 -16.56
C PRO A 2 -5.07 11.82 -15.72
N ILE A 3 -5.21 11.96 -14.41
CA ILE A 3 -4.71 11.03 -13.40
C ILE A 3 -5.92 10.41 -12.73
N HIS A 4 -5.90 9.08 -12.62
CA HIS A 4 -6.87 8.30 -11.88
C HIS A 4 -6.16 7.65 -10.69
N LEU A 5 -6.88 7.52 -9.57
CA LEU A 5 -6.36 6.94 -8.34
C LEU A 5 -7.31 5.85 -7.87
N GLU A 6 -6.73 4.71 -7.48
CA GLU A 6 -7.41 3.64 -6.76
C GLU A 6 -6.61 3.33 -5.48
N CYS A 7 -7.30 3.24 -4.35
CA CYS A 7 -6.72 2.81 -3.08
C CYS A 7 -7.48 1.60 -2.55
N MET A 8 -6.76 0.61 -2.03
CA MET A 8 -7.38 -0.62 -1.53
C MET A 8 -6.51 -1.34 -0.51
N SER A 9 -7.13 -1.94 0.50
CA SER A 9 -6.50 -2.88 1.44
C SER A 9 -5.97 -4.15 0.73
N HIS A 10 -4.87 -4.73 1.24
CA HIS A 10 -4.20 -5.91 0.64
C HIS A 10 -4.03 -7.08 1.61
N THR A 11 -5.07 -7.44 2.37
CA THR A 11 -4.92 -8.54 3.34
C THR A 11 -4.44 -9.85 2.67
N PRO A 12 -3.36 -10.48 3.19
CA PRO A 12 -2.88 -11.76 2.69
C PRO A 12 -3.76 -12.95 3.12
N LEU A 13 -4.84 -12.70 3.87
CA LEU A 13 -5.70 -13.73 4.44
C LEU A 13 -6.89 -14.12 3.53
N HIS A 14 -7.12 -13.35 2.47
CA HIS A 14 -8.13 -13.68 1.46
C HIS A 14 -7.84 -15.06 0.83
N GLY A 15 -8.83 -15.95 0.84
CA GLY A 15 -8.69 -17.34 0.38
C GLY A 15 -8.06 -18.30 1.40
N TYR A 16 -7.59 -17.80 2.55
CA TYR A 16 -7.01 -18.63 3.62
C TYR A 16 -7.89 -18.72 4.86
N PHE A 17 -8.51 -17.60 5.26
CA PHE A 17 -9.49 -17.56 6.33
C PHE A 17 -10.51 -16.47 6.04
N ASP A 18 -11.52 -16.83 5.25
CA ASP A 18 -12.51 -15.87 4.76
C ASP A 18 -13.67 -15.65 5.75
N PRO A 19 -14.24 -14.43 5.76
CA PRO A 19 -15.50 -14.16 6.41
C PRO A 19 -16.64 -14.90 5.70
N SER A 20 -17.89 -14.65 6.12
CA SER A 20 -19.06 -15.24 5.45
C SER A 20 -19.03 -15.02 3.92
N PRO A 21 -19.55 -15.95 3.10
CA PRO A 21 -19.55 -15.82 1.64
C PRO A 21 -20.18 -14.51 1.13
N LYS A 22 -21.12 -13.95 1.88
CA LYS A 22 -21.71 -12.64 1.57
C LYS A 22 -20.69 -11.51 1.63
N VAL A 23 -19.83 -11.50 2.66
CA VAL A 23 -18.79 -10.48 2.82
C VAL A 23 -17.74 -10.61 1.72
N VAL A 24 -17.34 -11.84 1.39
CA VAL A 24 -16.42 -12.11 0.26
C VAL A 24 -16.99 -11.56 -1.04
N ALA A 25 -18.25 -11.89 -1.35
CA ALA A 25 -18.91 -11.40 -2.56
C ALA A 25 -19.06 -9.86 -2.62
N GLU A 26 -19.24 -9.19 -1.48
CA GLU A 26 -19.23 -7.72 -1.42
C GLU A 26 -17.85 -7.16 -1.82
N VAL A 27 -16.77 -7.73 -1.29
CA VAL A 27 -15.39 -7.30 -1.60
C VAL A 27 -15.05 -7.58 -3.06
N GLU A 28 -15.39 -8.76 -3.58
CA GLU A 28 -15.21 -9.10 -4.99
C GLU A 28 -15.97 -8.16 -5.94
N LEU A 29 -17.17 -7.71 -5.56
CA LEU A 29 -17.94 -6.73 -6.33
C LEU A 29 -17.21 -5.38 -6.39
N VAL A 30 -16.67 -4.91 -5.26
CA VAL A 30 -15.91 -3.65 -5.18
C VAL A 30 -14.64 -3.74 -6.01
N GLN A 31 -13.91 -4.85 -5.91
CA GLN A 31 -12.71 -5.12 -6.70
C GLN A 31 -13.00 -5.13 -8.20
N ARG A 32 -14.12 -5.72 -8.62
CA ARG A 32 -14.58 -5.72 -10.01
C ARG A 32 -15.02 -4.33 -10.48
N ALA A 33 -15.62 -3.52 -9.64
CA ALA A 33 -15.94 -2.14 -10.00
C ALA A 33 -14.67 -1.29 -10.19
N ALA A 34 -13.69 -1.42 -9.28
CA ALA A 34 -12.39 -0.76 -9.40
C ALA A 34 -11.65 -1.19 -10.67
N ARG A 35 -11.68 -2.49 -10.97
CA ARG A 35 -11.21 -3.08 -12.22
C ARG A 35 -11.80 -2.41 -13.45
N GLU A 36 -13.12 -2.35 -13.52
CA GLU A 36 -13.85 -1.79 -14.67
C GLU A 36 -13.52 -0.30 -14.85
N ARG A 37 -13.33 0.45 -13.75
CA ARG A 37 -12.86 1.85 -13.82
C ARG A 37 -11.45 1.96 -14.39
N VAL A 38 -10.51 1.12 -13.94
CA VAL A 38 -9.14 1.10 -14.46
C VAL A 38 -9.12 0.73 -15.94
N ASP A 39 -9.89 -0.28 -16.34
CA ASP A 39 -10.02 -0.70 -17.74
C ASP A 39 -10.61 0.42 -18.62
N ALA A 40 -11.61 1.14 -18.11
CA ALA A 40 -12.20 2.28 -18.81
C ALA A 40 -11.26 3.50 -18.88
N PHE A 41 -10.42 3.71 -17.86
CA PHE A 41 -9.41 4.76 -17.83
C PHE A 41 -8.24 4.47 -18.79
N ASP A 42 -7.95 3.19 -19.02
CA ASP A 42 -6.91 2.70 -19.94
C ASP A 42 -5.52 3.33 -19.67
N PRO A 43 -4.88 3.03 -18.53
CA PRO A 43 -3.64 3.69 -18.15
C PRO A 43 -2.47 3.35 -19.08
N GLU A 44 -1.60 4.33 -19.33
CA GLU A 44 -0.34 4.17 -20.07
C GLU A 44 0.87 3.97 -19.14
N LEU A 45 0.65 4.21 -17.84
CA LEU A 45 1.62 4.06 -16.76
C LEU A 45 0.87 3.84 -15.44
N VAL A 46 1.39 2.93 -14.62
CA VAL A 46 0.94 2.71 -13.24
C VAL A 46 2.05 3.10 -12.27
N ILE A 47 1.72 3.86 -11.24
CA ILE A 47 2.62 4.11 -10.10
C ILE A 47 1.95 3.51 -8.87
N VAL A 48 2.59 2.52 -8.25
CA VAL A 48 2.05 1.81 -7.10
C VAL A 48 2.85 2.16 -5.85
N PHE A 49 2.19 2.84 -4.91
CA PHE A 49 2.69 3.07 -3.57
C PHE A 49 2.29 1.89 -2.69
N ALA A 50 3.27 1.16 -2.18
CA ALA A 50 3.03 -0.06 -1.40
C ALA A 50 4.04 -0.19 -0.25
N PRO A 51 3.67 -0.88 0.85
CA PRO A 51 4.62 -1.30 1.87
C PRO A 51 5.36 -2.58 1.41
N ASP A 52 6.16 -3.14 2.31
CA ASP A 52 6.74 -4.48 2.23
C ASP A 52 6.75 -5.08 3.64
N HIS A 53 6.57 -6.40 3.73
CA HIS A 53 6.38 -7.12 4.98
C HIS A 53 7.59 -8.00 5.31
N TYR A 54 8.80 -7.45 5.23
CA TYR A 54 10.06 -8.19 5.41
C TYR A 54 10.22 -9.33 4.39
N ASN A 55 10.01 -9.00 3.13
CA ASN A 55 10.19 -9.88 1.98
C ASN A 55 11.21 -9.27 1.01
N GLY A 56 11.00 -8.00 0.69
CA GLY A 56 11.84 -7.17 -0.17
C GLY A 56 12.74 -6.18 0.57
N PHE A 57 12.37 -5.75 1.78
CA PHE A 57 13.12 -4.78 2.57
C PHE A 57 13.37 -5.28 4.00
N PHE A 58 14.60 -5.13 4.50
CA PHE A 58 15.05 -5.66 5.79
C PHE A 58 15.92 -4.63 6.52
N TYR A 59 16.28 -4.91 7.78
CA TYR A 59 17.11 -3.99 8.57
C TYR A 59 18.59 -3.95 8.16
N ASP A 60 19.08 -4.85 7.28
CA ASP A 60 20.41 -4.70 6.68
C ASP A 60 20.54 -3.36 5.94
N VAL A 61 19.49 -2.96 5.20
CA VAL A 61 19.26 -1.60 4.69
C VAL A 61 17.76 -1.33 4.59
N MET A 62 17.22 -0.56 5.54
CA MET A 62 15.80 -0.15 5.56
C MET A 62 15.64 1.34 5.18
N PRO A 63 15.36 1.68 3.91
CA PRO A 63 15.07 3.04 3.51
C PRO A 63 13.67 3.46 3.97
N GLN A 64 13.43 4.76 4.12
CA GLN A 64 12.08 5.28 4.36
C GLN A 64 11.21 5.21 3.11
N PHE A 65 11.83 5.51 1.96
CA PHE A 65 11.22 5.52 0.64
C PHE A 65 12.19 4.89 -0.37
N CYS A 66 11.69 4.04 -1.27
CA CYS A 66 12.51 3.47 -2.33
C CYS A 66 11.73 3.37 -3.65
N ILE A 67 12.35 3.81 -4.76
CA ILE A 67 11.78 3.69 -6.11
C ILE A 67 12.47 2.53 -6.84
N GLY A 68 11.66 1.61 -7.38
CA GLY A 68 12.15 0.46 -8.11
C GLY A 68 12.44 0.82 -9.57
N VAL A 69 13.69 0.69 -9.98
CA VAL A 69 14.17 0.85 -11.37
C VAL A 69 14.20 -0.50 -12.11
N SER A 70 14.13 -1.58 -11.36
CA SER A 70 13.83 -2.94 -11.81
C SER A 70 13.25 -3.71 -10.62
N ALA A 71 12.20 -4.48 -10.85
CA ALA A 71 11.45 -5.13 -9.79
C ALA A 71 10.92 -6.52 -10.18
N THR A 72 10.73 -7.38 -9.18
CA THR A 72 10.17 -8.73 -9.33
C THR A 72 9.23 -9.01 -8.17
N ALA A 73 7.99 -9.42 -8.48
CA ALA A 73 7.04 -9.90 -7.48
C ALA A 73 7.42 -11.32 -7.04
N ILE A 74 7.41 -11.56 -5.73
CA ILE A 74 7.91 -12.83 -5.16
C ILE A 74 6.85 -13.95 -5.11
N GLY A 75 5.57 -13.61 -5.23
CA GLY A 75 4.46 -14.56 -5.18
C GLY A 75 4.21 -15.18 -3.80
N ASP A 76 4.32 -14.39 -2.72
CA ASP A 76 3.88 -14.82 -1.40
C ASP A 76 2.34 -14.74 -1.27
N PHE A 77 1.77 -15.54 -0.38
CA PHE A 77 0.33 -15.60 -0.10
C PHE A 77 -0.56 -15.78 -1.34
N GLY A 78 -0.07 -16.52 -2.33
CA GLY A 78 -0.82 -16.81 -3.56
C GLY A 78 -0.91 -15.64 -4.55
N SER A 79 -0.23 -14.52 -4.30
CA SER A 79 -0.13 -13.41 -5.25
C SER A 79 0.68 -13.80 -6.50
N ALA A 80 0.48 -13.08 -7.61
CA ALA A 80 1.30 -13.27 -8.80
C ALA A 80 2.81 -13.10 -8.53
N ALA A 81 3.60 -13.97 -9.16
CA ALA A 81 5.06 -13.94 -9.14
C ALA A 81 5.60 -13.60 -10.53
N GLY A 82 6.74 -12.90 -10.59
CA GLY A 82 7.42 -12.65 -11.85
C GLY A 82 7.97 -11.22 -11.99
N PRO A 83 8.67 -10.95 -13.11
CA PRO A 83 9.22 -9.63 -13.38
C PRO A 83 8.10 -8.60 -13.58
N LEU A 84 8.27 -7.42 -13.01
CA LEU A 84 7.41 -6.28 -13.32
C LEU A 84 7.94 -5.54 -14.57
N PRO A 85 7.08 -5.08 -15.48
CA PRO A 85 7.46 -4.28 -16.65
C PRO A 85 7.79 -2.84 -16.21
N VAL A 86 8.88 -2.68 -15.45
CA VAL A 86 9.23 -1.40 -14.85
C VAL A 86 9.57 -0.36 -15.92
N ALA A 87 8.89 0.78 -15.90
CA ALA A 87 9.19 1.92 -16.76
C ALA A 87 10.46 2.64 -16.26
N ARG A 88 11.63 2.03 -16.50
CA ARG A 88 12.94 2.43 -15.96
C ARG A 88 13.23 3.93 -16.03
N ASP A 89 13.09 4.53 -17.21
CA ASP A 89 13.43 5.95 -17.40
C ASP A 89 12.48 6.87 -16.62
N VAL A 90 11.21 6.45 -16.49
CA VAL A 90 10.23 7.15 -15.66
C VAL A 90 10.60 6.99 -14.18
N ALA A 91 10.95 5.78 -13.73
CA ALA A 91 11.35 5.54 -12.34
C ALA A 91 12.56 6.42 -11.92
N LEU A 92 13.57 6.54 -12.79
CA LEU A 92 14.72 7.41 -12.56
C LEU A 92 14.33 8.89 -12.54
N ALA A 93 13.52 9.35 -13.51
CA ALA A 93 13.04 10.72 -13.54
C ALA A 93 12.19 11.10 -12.30
N LEU A 94 11.43 10.14 -11.75
CA LEU A 94 10.68 10.33 -10.51
C LEU A 94 11.60 10.40 -9.28
N ALA A 95 12.68 9.62 -9.25
CA ALA A 95 13.70 9.72 -8.22
C ALA A 95 14.41 11.09 -8.25
N ASP A 96 14.81 11.55 -9.44
CA ASP A 96 15.39 12.89 -9.62
C ASP A 96 14.42 13.99 -9.18
N ALA A 97 13.12 13.86 -9.50
CA ALA A 97 12.10 14.82 -9.09
C ALA A 97 11.86 14.86 -7.57
N ALA A 98 11.94 13.71 -6.89
CA ALA A 98 11.86 13.63 -5.45
C ALA A 98 13.07 14.32 -4.79
N LEU A 99 14.28 14.03 -5.26
CA LEU A 99 15.51 14.68 -4.78
C LEU A 99 15.51 16.18 -5.04
N ALA A 100 15.07 16.63 -6.21
CA ALA A 100 14.92 18.04 -6.54
C ALA A 100 13.83 18.76 -5.73
N SER A 101 12.98 18.01 -5.01
CA SER A 101 11.96 18.51 -4.08
C SER A 101 12.38 18.33 -2.62
N ASP A 102 13.67 18.12 -2.34
CA ASP A 102 14.24 17.91 -1.00
C ASP A 102 13.67 16.68 -0.27
N ILE A 103 13.32 15.62 -1.01
CA ILE A 103 12.91 14.33 -0.46
C ILE A 103 13.94 13.26 -0.86
N ASP A 104 14.70 12.79 0.13
CA ASP A 104 15.61 11.66 -0.06
C ASP A 104 14.86 10.36 -0.36
N VAL A 105 15.25 9.70 -1.45
CA VAL A 105 14.73 8.40 -1.86
C VAL A 105 15.88 7.45 -2.21
N ALA A 106 15.76 6.19 -1.81
CA ALA A 106 16.62 5.14 -2.33
C ALA A 106 16.16 4.69 -3.72
N VAL A 107 17.08 4.19 -4.54
CA VAL A 107 16.76 3.56 -5.83
C VAL A 107 17.21 2.10 -5.81
N SER A 108 16.34 1.19 -6.23
CA SER A 108 16.66 -0.23 -6.31
C SER A 108 16.61 -0.77 -7.73
N TYR A 109 17.72 -1.35 -8.20
CA TYR A 109 17.83 -2.06 -9.47
C TYR A 109 17.49 -3.54 -9.37
N ARG A 110 17.05 -3.99 -8.19
CA ARG A 110 16.66 -5.38 -7.93
C ARG A 110 15.64 -5.42 -6.79
N MET A 111 14.60 -4.61 -6.91
CA MET A 111 13.53 -4.55 -5.92
C MET A 111 12.77 -5.88 -5.94
N GLN A 112 12.58 -6.48 -4.79
CA GLN A 112 11.60 -7.54 -4.62
C GLN A 112 10.36 -6.88 -4.02
N VAL A 113 9.19 -7.19 -4.57
CA VAL A 113 7.92 -6.73 -4.01
C VAL A 113 7.08 -7.93 -3.60
N ASP A 114 6.35 -7.80 -2.50
CA ASP A 114 5.47 -8.84 -1.99
C ASP A 114 4.00 -8.59 -2.34
N HIS A 115 3.11 -9.38 -1.76
CA HIS A 115 1.66 -9.27 -1.92
C HIS A 115 1.13 -7.85 -1.73
N GLY A 116 1.74 -7.02 -0.87
CA GLY A 116 1.35 -5.62 -0.66
C GLY A 116 1.41 -4.79 -1.94
N CYS A 117 2.29 -5.11 -2.87
CA CYS A 117 2.33 -4.51 -4.21
C CYS A 117 1.63 -5.38 -5.26
N ALA A 118 1.91 -6.69 -5.26
CA ALA A 118 1.50 -7.60 -6.32
C ALA A 118 -0.01 -7.80 -6.36
N GLN A 119 -0.67 -7.95 -5.20
CA GLN A 119 -2.12 -8.14 -5.12
C GLN A 119 -2.88 -6.91 -5.61
N ALA A 120 -2.41 -5.70 -5.28
CA ALA A 120 -3.05 -4.48 -5.74
C ALA A 120 -3.00 -4.35 -7.28
N LEU A 121 -1.85 -4.67 -7.90
CA LEU A 121 -1.74 -4.75 -9.36
C LEU A 121 -2.63 -5.87 -9.93
N GLU A 122 -2.60 -7.06 -9.34
CA GLU A 122 -3.42 -8.17 -9.83
C GLU A 122 -4.91 -7.82 -9.81
N VAL A 123 -5.40 -7.22 -8.72
CA VAL A 123 -6.81 -6.88 -8.51
C VAL A 123 -7.26 -5.63 -9.27
N LEU A 124 -6.37 -4.65 -9.50
CA LEU A 124 -6.71 -3.40 -10.21
C LEU A 124 -6.28 -3.37 -11.68
N THR A 125 -5.22 -4.09 -12.08
CA THR A 125 -4.68 -4.15 -13.47
C THR A 125 -4.74 -5.53 -14.14
N GLY A 126 -4.91 -6.61 -13.39
CA GLY A 126 -5.50 -7.89 -13.91
C GLY A 126 -4.43 -8.91 -14.21
N GLY A 127 -3.27 -8.66 -13.63
CA GLY A 127 -1.98 -9.12 -14.05
C GLY A 127 -0.96 -8.06 -13.66
N ILE A 128 0.17 -8.50 -13.14
CA ILE A 128 1.28 -7.66 -12.71
C ILE A 128 2.13 -7.14 -13.88
N ASP A 129 1.88 -7.66 -15.09
CA ASP A 129 2.64 -7.40 -16.32
C ASP A 129 1.85 -6.69 -17.41
N ARG A 130 0.60 -6.28 -17.13
CA ARG A 130 -0.30 -5.67 -18.14
C ARG A 130 0.11 -4.26 -18.57
N TYR A 131 0.57 -3.42 -17.65
CA TYR A 131 0.91 -2.02 -17.89
C TYR A 131 2.32 -1.70 -17.43
N PRO A 132 3.05 -0.76 -18.06
CA PRO A 132 4.30 -0.24 -17.52
C PRO A 132 4.09 0.28 -16.09
N VAL A 133 4.95 -0.12 -15.16
CA VAL A 133 4.77 0.15 -13.73
C VAL A 133 5.99 0.82 -13.10
N VAL A 134 5.79 1.65 -12.08
CA VAL A 134 6.83 2.14 -11.17
C VAL A 134 6.41 1.78 -9.74
N PRO A 135 7.04 0.78 -9.11
CA PRO A 135 6.80 0.49 -7.70
C PRO A 135 7.55 1.48 -6.81
N VAL A 136 6.83 2.06 -5.85
CA VAL A 136 7.33 3.00 -4.85
C VAL A 136 7.07 2.40 -3.47
N PHE A 137 8.13 1.88 -2.87
CA PHE A 137 8.11 1.38 -1.51
C PHE A 137 8.05 2.53 -0.51
N ILE A 138 7.14 2.42 0.47
CA ILE A 138 7.08 3.29 1.64
C ILE A 138 7.15 2.42 2.90
N ASN A 139 8.19 2.65 3.71
CA ASN A 139 8.35 1.94 4.97
C ASN A 139 7.18 2.24 5.91
N SER A 140 6.41 1.19 6.20
CA SER A 140 5.20 1.24 7.02
C SER A 140 5.23 0.18 8.13
N VAL A 141 6.35 -0.54 8.28
CA VAL A 141 6.45 -1.71 9.16
C VAL A 141 7.65 -1.62 10.11
N ALA A 142 8.75 -1.00 9.68
CA ALA A 142 10.02 -1.06 10.39
C ALA A 142 10.40 0.30 11.02
N PRO A 143 10.27 0.49 12.34
CA PRO A 143 10.68 1.73 12.99
C PRO A 143 12.19 2.00 12.84
N PRO A 144 12.62 3.28 12.73
CA PRO A 144 11.79 4.48 12.63
C PRO A 144 11.12 4.62 11.26
N MET A 145 9.91 5.21 11.24
CA MET A 145 9.14 5.48 10.02
C MET A 145 9.03 6.98 9.77
N ALA A 146 9.01 7.37 8.49
CA ALA A 146 8.74 8.73 8.07
C ALA A 146 7.36 9.19 8.56
N SER A 147 7.17 10.51 8.76
CA SER A 147 5.83 11.03 9.09
C SER A 147 4.88 10.97 7.89
N CYS A 148 3.57 10.98 8.14
CA CYS A 148 2.56 11.11 7.09
C CYS A 148 2.77 12.38 6.25
N ARG A 149 3.25 13.48 6.85
CA ARG A 149 3.68 14.68 6.11
C ARG A 149 4.76 14.38 5.07
N ARG A 150 5.79 13.60 5.42
CA ARG A 150 6.84 13.24 4.44
C ARG A 150 6.29 12.34 3.32
N ALA A 151 5.39 11.40 3.64
CA ALA A 151 4.73 10.58 2.64
C ALA A 151 3.88 11.44 1.67
N ARG A 152 3.13 12.43 2.19
CA ARG A 152 2.40 13.40 1.38
C ARG A 152 3.32 14.20 0.46
N LEU A 153 4.45 14.69 0.98
CA LEU A 153 5.43 15.46 0.20
C LEU A 153 6.13 14.62 -0.87
N LEU A 154 6.43 13.36 -0.58
CA LEU A 154 6.91 12.41 -1.60
C LEU A 154 5.89 12.27 -2.73
N GLY A 155 4.63 12.00 -2.36
CA GLY A 155 3.52 11.93 -3.29
C GLY A 155 3.42 13.18 -4.15
N ASP A 156 3.41 14.35 -3.52
CA ASP A 156 3.33 15.66 -4.16
C ASP A 156 4.50 15.93 -5.14
N ALA A 157 5.73 15.54 -4.79
CA ALA A 157 6.89 15.64 -5.68
C ALA A 157 6.74 14.74 -6.93
N ILE A 158 6.31 13.49 -6.73
CA ILE A 158 6.03 12.55 -7.82
C ILE A 158 4.87 13.07 -8.69
N GLY A 159 3.79 13.54 -8.07
CA GLY A 159 2.61 14.06 -8.75
C GLY A 159 2.93 15.24 -9.66
N ARG A 160 3.73 16.22 -9.19
CA ARG A 160 4.22 17.32 -10.04
C ARG A 160 5.02 16.85 -11.25
N ALA A 161 5.81 15.79 -11.11
CA ALA A 161 6.56 15.23 -12.23
C ALA A 161 5.63 14.52 -13.22
N VAL A 162 4.68 13.73 -12.70
CA VAL A 162 3.66 13.01 -13.47
C VAL A 162 2.75 13.96 -14.25
N ALA A 163 2.33 15.08 -13.65
CA ALA A 163 1.45 16.07 -14.28
C ALA A 163 2.01 16.65 -15.59
N ARG A 164 3.33 16.62 -15.76
CA ARG A 164 4.05 17.10 -16.95
C ARG A 164 4.21 16.03 -18.03
N MET A 165 3.87 14.77 -17.74
CA MET A 165 3.99 13.67 -18.69
C MET A 165 2.76 13.61 -19.61
N PRO A 166 2.92 13.38 -20.91
CA PRO A 166 1.81 13.20 -21.84
C PRO A 166 1.25 11.77 -21.77
N LYS A 167 0.91 11.29 -20.56
CA LYS A 167 0.39 9.93 -20.31
C LYS A 167 -0.84 9.96 -19.40
N ARG A 168 -1.75 9.01 -19.59
CA ARG A 168 -2.77 8.63 -18.60
C ARG A 168 -2.10 7.82 -17.50
N VAL A 169 -2.10 8.33 -16.29
CA VAL A 169 -1.38 7.69 -15.17
C VAL A 169 -2.36 7.21 -14.11
N LEU A 170 -2.29 5.92 -13.80
CA LEU A 170 -2.97 5.32 -12.66
C LEU A 170 -2.05 5.39 -11.44
N LEU A 171 -2.54 5.98 -10.36
CA LEU A 171 -1.92 5.93 -9.05
C LEU A 171 -2.61 4.84 -8.22
N ILE A 172 -1.82 4.01 -7.55
CA ILE A 172 -2.33 2.98 -6.64
C ILE A 172 -1.78 3.23 -5.24
N GLY A 173 -2.65 3.32 -4.24
CA GLY A 173 -2.27 3.28 -2.82
C GLY A 173 -2.70 1.96 -2.19
N SER A 174 -1.74 1.13 -1.80
CA SER A 174 -2.01 -0.22 -1.31
C SER A 174 -1.82 -0.33 0.20
N GLY A 175 -2.78 -0.93 0.91
CA GLY A 175 -2.67 -1.29 2.33
C GLY A 175 -3.74 -0.69 3.23
N GLY A 176 -3.52 -0.78 4.54
CA GLY A 176 -4.41 -0.25 5.57
C GLY A 176 -5.76 -0.99 5.70
N ILE A 177 -6.70 -0.51 6.51
CA ILE A 177 -6.61 0.70 7.35
C ILE A 177 -6.19 0.29 8.76
N SER A 178 -7.05 0.31 9.77
CA SER A 178 -6.68 -0.20 11.11
C SER A 178 -6.43 -1.70 11.06
N HIS A 179 -5.26 -2.13 11.54
CA HIS A 179 -4.90 -3.53 11.73
C HIS A 179 -3.54 -3.70 12.42
N GLU A 180 -3.36 -4.89 13.02
CA GLU A 180 -2.09 -5.35 13.57
C GLU A 180 -1.97 -6.89 13.52
N PRO A 181 -1.68 -7.49 12.35
CA PRO A 181 -1.29 -8.89 12.24
C PRO A 181 0.03 -9.14 13.00
N PRO A 182 0.39 -10.42 13.27
CA PRO A 182 1.59 -10.78 14.03
C PRO A 182 2.88 -10.56 13.21
N VAL A 183 3.26 -9.29 13.03
CA VAL A 183 4.52 -8.89 12.41
C VAL A 183 5.61 -8.80 13.48
N PRO A 184 6.74 -9.50 13.33
CA PRO A 184 7.79 -9.48 14.34
C PRO A 184 8.49 -8.12 14.40
N GLU A 185 8.83 -7.69 15.61
CA GLU A 185 9.59 -6.47 15.87
C GLU A 185 11.04 -6.81 16.24
N ILE A 186 11.99 -5.96 15.85
CA ILE A 186 13.39 -6.15 16.22
C ILE A 186 13.65 -5.78 17.68
N SER A 187 12.86 -4.86 18.24
CA SER A 187 12.94 -4.51 19.64
C SER A 187 12.43 -5.66 20.51
N GLY A 188 13.28 -6.17 21.39
CA GLY A 188 12.95 -7.32 22.24
C GLY A 188 12.99 -8.69 21.54
N ALA A 189 13.43 -8.75 20.27
CA ALA A 189 13.68 -10.00 19.58
C ALA A 189 14.89 -10.76 20.17
N ASP A 190 14.83 -12.09 20.13
CA ASP A 190 16.03 -12.91 20.27
C ASP A 190 16.93 -12.81 19.02
N ASP A 191 18.16 -13.31 19.12
CA ASP A 191 19.15 -13.22 18.04
C ASP A 191 18.67 -13.87 16.72
N VAL A 192 17.84 -14.92 16.80
CA VAL A 192 17.33 -15.64 15.62
C VAL A 192 16.28 -14.80 14.90
N VAL A 193 15.36 -14.19 15.65
CA VAL A 193 14.33 -13.31 15.09
C VAL A 193 14.97 -12.02 14.59
N ALA A 194 15.92 -11.45 15.33
CA ALA A 194 16.65 -10.25 14.93
C ALA A 194 17.41 -10.47 13.61
N GLU A 195 18.18 -11.56 13.48
CA GLU A 195 18.92 -11.86 12.25
C GLU A 195 17.97 -12.08 11.06
N ARG A 196 16.82 -12.74 11.28
CA ARG A 196 15.80 -12.87 10.22
C ARG A 196 15.23 -11.52 9.79
N LEU A 197 15.04 -10.59 10.72
CA LEU A 197 14.58 -9.23 10.41
C LEU A 197 15.66 -8.38 9.73
N ILE A 198 16.94 -8.69 9.95
CA ILE A 198 18.09 -8.00 9.33
C ILE A 198 18.37 -8.53 7.92
N ALA A 199 18.40 -9.86 7.72
CA ALA A 199 18.88 -10.46 6.47
C ALA A 199 18.06 -11.68 6.00
N GLY A 200 16.83 -11.88 6.50
CA GLY A 200 15.99 -13.06 6.23
C GLY A 200 15.37 -13.17 4.83
N ARG A 201 16.00 -12.59 3.81
CA ARG A 201 15.54 -12.60 2.42
C ARG A 201 15.52 -14.01 1.84
N ASN A 202 14.56 -14.29 0.96
CA ASN A 202 14.37 -15.59 0.29
C ASN A 202 14.26 -16.78 1.28
N PRO A 203 13.28 -16.75 2.22
CA PRO A 203 13.09 -17.85 3.17
C PRO A 203 12.79 -19.18 2.45
N SER A 204 13.11 -20.31 3.10
CA SER A 204 12.76 -21.64 2.59
C SER A 204 11.24 -21.82 2.45
N PRO A 205 10.75 -22.73 1.59
CA PRO A 205 9.32 -23.05 1.50
C PRO A 205 8.69 -23.35 2.86
N GLU A 206 9.34 -24.18 3.67
CA GLU A 206 8.88 -24.52 5.02
C GLU A 206 8.76 -23.27 5.93
N SER A 207 9.72 -22.35 5.86
CA SER A 207 9.67 -21.10 6.64
C SER A 207 8.51 -20.20 6.19
N ARG A 208 8.23 -20.15 4.88
CA ARG A 208 7.06 -19.44 4.33
C ARG A 208 5.75 -20.08 4.79
N ASP A 209 5.63 -21.39 4.69
CA ASP A 209 4.45 -22.13 5.11
C ASP A 209 4.19 -21.98 6.61
N ALA A 210 5.25 -21.99 7.42
CA ALA A 210 5.17 -21.75 8.86
C ALA A 210 4.74 -20.31 9.16
N ARG A 211 5.24 -19.31 8.41
CA ARG A 211 4.81 -17.90 8.54
C ARG A 211 3.33 -17.76 8.18
N GLN A 212 2.90 -18.30 7.05
CA GLN A 212 1.51 -18.27 6.60
C GLN A 212 0.59 -18.94 7.63
N SER A 213 0.96 -20.12 8.12
CA SER A 213 0.19 -20.85 9.13
C SER A 213 0.03 -20.06 10.43
N ARG A 214 1.08 -19.35 10.88
CA ARG A 214 1.00 -18.46 12.05
C ARG A 214 0.05 -17.28 11.81
N THR A 215 0.11 -16.65 10.63
CA THR A 215 -0.79 -15.54 10.28
C THR A 215 -2.25 -16.00 10.27
N VAL A 216 -2.54 -17.16 9.67
CA VAL A 216 -3.90 -17.75 9.64
C VAL A 216 -4.37 -18.13 11.05
N ALA A 217 -3.50 -18.71 11.88
CA ALA A 217 -3.85 -19.04 13.26
C ALA A 217 -4.17 -17.79 14.09
N ALA A 218 -3.40 -16.72 13.92
CA ALA A 218 -3.64 -15.44 14.57
C ALA A 218 -4.97 -14.81 14.14
N ALA A 219 -5.33 -14.91 12.85
CA ALA A 219 -6.61 -14.43 12.34
C ALA A 219 -7.80 -15.19 12.93
N LYS A 220 -7.70 -16.52 13.03
CA LYS A 220 -8.71 -17.35 13.69
C LYS A 220 -8.89 -16.96 15.16
N ALA A 221 -7.79 -16.78 15.89
CA ALA A 221 -7.83 -16.32 17.29
C ALA A 221 -8.45 -14.92 17.42
N PHE A 222 -8.10 -14.01 16.51
CA PHE A 222 -8.64 -12.65 16.48
C PHE A 222 -10.15 -12.62 16.22
N ALA A 223 -10.62 -13.33 15.19
CA ALA A 223 -12.05 -13.41 14.88
C ALA A 223 -12.87 -14.10 15.99
N ALA A 224 -12.26 -15.04 16.73
CA ALA A 224 -12.88 -15.69 17.88
C ALA A 224 -12.90 -14.82 19.15
N GLY A 225 -12.23 -13.66 19.16
CA GLY A 225 -12.08 -12.80 20.34
C GLY A 225 -11.07 -13.32 21.37
N ASP A 226 -10.24 -14.30 21.02
CA ASP A 226 -9.20 -14.92 21.86
C ASP A 226 -7.79 -14.46 21.42
N SER A 227 -7.64 -13.16 21.18
CA SER A 227 -6.39 -12.58 20.71
C SER A 227 -6.00 -11.35 21.54
N ARG A 228 -4.70 -11.12 21.61
CA ARG A 228 -4.11 -9.91 22.20
C ARG A 228 -3.68 -8.88 21.15
N LEU A 229 -3.95 -9.15 19.87
CA LEU A 229 -3.66 -8.21 18.80
C LEU A 229 -4.51 -6.95 18.96
N HIS A 230 -4.01 -5.84 18.44
CA HIS A 230 -4.72 -4.57 18.48
C HIS A 230 -6.10 -4.68 17.79
N PRO A 231 -7.20 -4.22 18.41
CA PRO A 231 -8.52 -4.28 17.80
C PRO A 231 -8.59 -3.40 16.55
N LEU A 232 -9.51 -3.75 15.64
CA LEU A 232 -9.87 -2.86 14.53
C LEU A 232 -10.57 -1.62 15.08
N ASN A 233 -10.38 -0.47 14.43
CA ASN A 233 -10.97 0.80 14.85
C ASN A 233 -11.81 1.42 13.72
N PRO A 234 -13.09 1.03 13.58
CA PRO A 234 -13.95 1.53 12.52
C PRO A 234 -14.22 3.03 12.53
N ALA A 235 -14.18 3.66 13.70
CA ALA A 235 -14.39 5.10 13.80
C ALA A 235 -13.17 5.85 13.24
N TRP A 236 -11.96 5.40 13.59
CA TRP A 236 -10.71 5.96 13.06
C TRP A 236 -10.59 5.73 11.55
N ASP A 237 -10.90 4.52 11.09
CA ASP A 237 -10.85 4.18 9.67
C ASP A 237 -11.75 5.07 8.83
N ARG A 238 -13.01 5.26 9.25
CA ARG A 238 -13.96 6.14 8.56
C ARG A 238 -13.48 7.59 8.58
N ALA A 239 -12.99 8.08 9.72
CA ALA A 239 -12.48 9.44 9.81
C ALA A 239 -11.31 9.68 8.84
N PHE A 240 -10.40 8.71 8.69
CA PHE A 240 -9.32 8.76 7.71
C PHE A 240 -9.83 8.77 6.27
N LEU A 241 -10.76 7.87 5.92
CA LEU A 241 -11.35 7.79 4.58
C LEU A 241 -12.08 9.08 4.20
N GLU A 242 -12.90 9.62 5.11
CA GLU A 242 -13.66 10.84 4.86
C GLU A 242 -12.76 12.08 4.76
N LEU A 243 -11.63 12.11 5.49
CA LEU A 243 -10.62 13.16 5.33
C LEU A 243 -10.08 13.18 3.89
N LEU A 244 -9.77 12.01 3.33
CA LEU A 244 -9.35 11.89 1.94
C LEU A 244 -10.49 12.28 0.99
N GLU A 245 -11.71 11.81 1.23
CA GLU A 245 -12.88 12.13 0.40
C GLU A 245 -13.14 13.64 0.30
N ARG A 246 -13.04 14.37 1.43
CA ARG A 246 -13.30 15.81 1.51
C ARG A 246 -12.18 16.69 0.95
N GLY A 247 -11.05 16.11 0.52
CA GLY A 247 -9.91 16.91 0.04
C GLY A 247 -9.05 17.50 1.17
N GLU A 248 -9.19 17.02 2.41
CA GLU A 248 -8.54 17.55 3.60
C GLU A 248 -7.15 16.93 3.85
N LEU A 249 -6.47 16.48 2.79
CA LEU A 249 -5.23 15.69 2.84
C LEU A 249 -4.14 16.24 3.78
N THR A 250 -4.02 17.57 3.89
CA THR A 250 -3.01 18.19 4.78
C THR A 250 -3.24 17.92 6.26
N ALA A 251 -4.46 17.54 6.67
CA ALA A 251 -4.73 17.12 8.05
C ALA A 251 -3.98 15.82 8.41
N ALA A 252 -3.66 14.97 7.42
CA ALA A 252 -2.82 13.79 7.63
C ALA A 252 -1.39 14.14 8.07
N ASP A 253 -0.92 15.38 7.87
CA ASP A 253 0.41 15.81 8.33
C ASP A 253 0.54 15.76 9.86
N GLY A 254 -0.58 15.89 10.57
CA GLY A 254 -0.64 15.82 12.03
C GLY A 254 -0.70 14.40 12.60
N PHE A 255 -0.80 13.37 11.74
CA PHE A 255 -0.87 11.98 12.19
C PHE A 255 0.52 11.54 12.63
N THR A 256 0.72 11.44 13.95
CA THR A 256 1.99 11.01 14.54
C THR A 256 2.10 9.49 14.52
N ASN A 257 3.33 8.97 14.53
CA ASN A 257 3.54 7.52 14.51
C ASN A 257 2.94 6.88 15.77
N GLU A 258 3.08 7.56 16.91
CA GLU A 258 2.58 7.14 18.21
C GLU A 258 1.05 7.08 18.23
N ALA A 259 0.38 8.09 17.69
CA ALA A 259 -1.09 8.13 17.61
C ALA A 259 -1.64 7.02 16.71
N ILE A 260 -1.06 6.83 15.51
CA ILE A 260 -1.49 5.75 14.60
C ILE A 260 -1.33 4.39 15.29
N THR A 261 -0.18 4.11 15.90
CA THR A 261 0.05 2.84 16.61
C THR A 261 -0.95 2.64 17.74
N LEU A 262 -1.24 3.68 18.52
CA LEU A 262 -2.15 3.61 19.66
C LEU A 262 -3.62 3.44 19.26
N GLU A 263 -4.05 4.08 18.17
CA GLU A 263 -5.47 4.15 17.81
C GLU A 263 -5.87 3.08 16.78
N ALA A 264 -4.96 2.71 15.88
CA ALA A 264 -5.27 1.91 14.69
C ALA A 264 -4.41 0.65 14.55
N GLY A 265 -3.40 0.47 15.41
CA GLY A 265 -2.46 -0.65 15.37
C GLY A 265 -1.22 -0.39 14.52
N LYS A 266 -0.18 -1.19 14.74
CA LYS A 266 1.15 -1.00 14.13
C LYS A 266 1.17 -1.18 12.61
N SER A 267 0.29 -2.00 12.03
CA SER A 267 0.25 -2.14 10.57
C SER A 267 -0.63 -1.09 9.90
N ALA A 268 -1.42 -0.32 10.67
CA ALA A 268 -2.14 0.83 10.11
C ALA A 268 -1.23 1.91 9.54
N HIS A 269 0.07 1.88 9.84
CA HIS A 269 1.08 2.76 9.25
C HIS A 269 1.11 2.72 7.71
N GLU A 270 0.55 1.68 7.10
CA GLU A 270 0.36 1.57 5.65
C GLU A 270 -0.52 2.67 5.05
N ILE A 271 -1.31 3.39 5.83
CA ILE A 271 -2.05 4.57 5.34
C ILE A 271 -1.13 5.63 4.68
N ARG A 272 0.19 5.59 4.93
CA ARG A 272 1.16 6.44 4.21
C ARG A 272 1.14 6.23 2.70
N THR A 273 0.84 5.03 2.21
CA THR A 273 0.76 4.77 0.77
C THR A 273 -0.44 5.48 0.16
N TRP A 274 -1.57 5.52 0.88
CA TRP A 274 -2.76 6.27 0.50
C TRP A 274 -2.47 7.77 0.53
N VAL A 275 -1.85 8.26 1.61
CA VAL A 275 -1.46 9.67 1.75
C VAL A 275 -0.50 10.11 0.63
N ALA A 276 0.45 9.26 0.24
CA ALA A 276 1.34 9.53 -0.90
C ALA A 276 0.59 9.52 -2.24
N ALA A 277 -0.29 8.52 -2.48
CA ALA A 277 -1.08 8.45 -3.70
C ALA A 277 -2.00 9.69 -3.86
N PHE A 278 -2.73 10.06 -2.81
CA PHE A 278 -3.53 11.29 -2.79
C PHE A 278 -2.68 12.55 -2.89
N GLY A 279 -1.47 12.57 -2.32
CA GLY A 279 -0.51 13.67 -2.49
C GLY A 279 -0.09 13.85 -3.94
N ALA A 280 0.14 12.75 -4.65
CA ALA A 280 0.46 12.77 -6.07
C ALA A 280 -0.71 13.25 -6.93
N LEU A 281 -1.95 12.81 -6.63
CA LEU A 281 -3.14 13.31 -7.32
C LEU A 281 -3.37 14.81 -7.06
N ALA A 282 -3.27 15.24 -5.80
CA ALA A 282 -3.51 16.62 -5.38
C ALA A 282 -2.50 17.62 -5.96
N ALA A 283 -1.28 17.16 -6.27
CA ALA A 283 -0.26 18.00 -6.91
C ALA A 283 -0.63 18.44 -8.33
N SER A 284 -1.56 17.73 -8.99
CA SER A 284 -2.06 18.07 -10.33
C SER A 284 -3.30 18.97 -10.30
N GLY A 285 -3.93 19.14 -9.13
CA GLY A 285 -5.10 19.99 -8.95
C GLY A 285 -6.05 19.48 -7.88
N ARG A 286 -7.26 20.08 -7.84
CA ARG A 286 -8.34 19.56 -6.99
C ARG A 286 -8.79 18.21 -7.53
N TYR A 287 -9.20 17.32 -6.63
CA TYR A 287 -9.74 16.02 -6.98
C TYR A 287 -11.16 15.84 -6.46
N ALA A 288 -11.89 14.92 -7.07
CA ALA A 288 -13.10 14.33 -6.51
C ALA A 288 -12.79 12.89 -6.14
N ALA A 289 -13.12 12.50 -4.91
CA ALA A 289 -12.88 11.17 -4.38
C ALA A 289 -14.21 10.58 -3.86
N SER A 290 -14.29 9.25 -3.84
CA SER A 290 -15.43 8.52 -3.28
C SER A 290 -14.95 7.37 -2.41
N ILE A 291 -15.60 7.17 -1.27
CA ILE A 291 -15.46 5.93 -0.51
C ILE A 291 -16.29 4.83 -1.17
N ASP A 292 -15.64 3.90 -1.85
CA ASP A 292 -16.32 2.78 -2.51
C ASP A 292 -16.77 1.72 -1.51
N TYR A 293 -15.95 1.47 -0.49
CA TYR A 293 -16.22 0.44 0.50
C TYR A 293 -15.47 0.67 1.80
N TYR A 294 -16.11 0.30 2.90
CA TYR A 294 -15.44 0.10 4.18
C TYR A 294 -16.14 -0.97 5.02
N ARG A 295 -15.36 -1.91 5.55
CA ARG A 295 -15.82 -2.88 6.54
C ARG A 295 -14.68 -3.34 7.45
N ALA A 296 -14.93 -3.41 8.74
CA ALA A 296 -14.07 -4.18 9.64
C ALA A 296 -14.32 -5.68 9.41
N ILE A 297 -13.28 -6.41 9.00
CA ILE A 297 -13.30 -7.84 8.69
C ILE A 297 -12.30 -8.54 9.62
N PRO A 298 -12.75 -9.03 10.80
CA PRO A 298 -11.88 -9.70 11.76
C PRO A 298 -11.14 -10.91 11.21
N GLU A 299 -11.78 -11.69 10.33
CA GLU A 299 -11.19 -12.87 9.69
C GLU A 299 -9.97 -12.54 8.83
N TRP A 300 -9.90 -11.29 8.35
CA TRP A 300 -8.75 -10.78 7.59
C TRP A 300 -7.85 -9.86 8.40
N ILE A 301 -8.13 -9.68 9.70
CA ILE A 301 -7.48 -8.72 10.61
C ILE A 301 -7.36 -7.36 9.89
N ALA A 302 -8.46 -6.84 9.32
CA ALA A 302 -8.39 -5.61 8.54
C ALA A 302 -9.64 -4.75 8.67
N GLY A 303 -9.45 -3.46 8.93
CA GLY A 303 -10.34 -2.41 8.47
C GLY A 303 -10.23 -2.30 6.95
N PHE A 304 -10.98 -3.12 6.23
CA PHE A 304 -10.87 -3.26 4.79
C PHE A 304 -11.54 -2.07 4.09
N GLY A 305 -10.75 -1.28 3.36
CA GLY A 305 -11.19 -0.08 2.67
C GLY A 305 -10.90 -0.11 1.16
N ALA A 306 -11.72 0.58 0.40
CA ALA A 306 -11.47 0.89 -1.01
C ALA A 306 -11.97 2.31 -1.35
N MET A 307 -11.20 3.04 -2.14
CA MET A 307 -11.53 4.37 -2.64
C MET A 307 -11.04 4.56 -4.06
N HIS A 308 -11.74 5.39 -4.83
CA HIS A 308 -11.20 5.96 -6.06
C HIS A 308 -11.24 7.48 -6.01
N ALA A 309 -10.34 8.10 -6.78
CA ALA A 309 -10.35 9.53 -6.99
C ALA A 309 -9.84 9.90 -8.38
N GLN A 310 -10.25 11.05 -8.87
CA GLN A 310 -9.80 11.59 -10.16
C GLN A 310 -9.70 13.11 -10.08
N GLU A 311 -8.90 13.68 -10.98
CA GLU A 311 -8.82 15.14 -11.12
C GLU A 311 -10.22 15.73 -11.37
N GLN A 312 -10.58 16.75 -10.59
CA GLN A 312 -11.83 17.47 -10.79
C GLN A 312 -11.64 18.41 -11.98
N ALA A 313 -12.36 18.17 -13.08
CA ALA A 313 -12.34 19.07 -14.22
C ALA A 313 -12.71 20.49 -13.75
N LEU A 314 -11.84 21.47 -14.05
CA LEU A 314 -12.18 22.87 -13.88
C LEU A 314 -13.42 23.15 -14.72
N SER A 315 -14.55 23.44 -14.06
CA SER A 315 -15.77 23.85 -14.74
C SER A 315 -15.42 25.07 -15.59
N ARG A 316 -15.45 24.91 -16.92
CA ARG A 316 -15.29 26.02 -17.86
C ARG A 316 -16.47 26.97 -17.59
N ARG A 317 -16.21 28.08 -16.91
CA ARG A 317 -17.14 29.22 -16.88
C ARG A 317 -17.08 29.95 -18.20
#